data_AF-A0A968NFL7-F1
#
_entry.id   AF-A0A968NFL7-F1
#
_cell.length_a   1.000
_cell.length_b   1.000
_cell.length_c   1.000
_cell.angle_alpha   90.00
_cell.angle_beta   90.00
_cell.angle_gamma   90.00
#
_symmetry.space_group_name_H-M   'P 1'
#
loop_
_entity.id
_entity.type
_entity.pdbx_description
1 polymer ?
#
loop_
_entity_poly.entity_id
_entity_poly.type
_entity_poly.pdbx_seq_one_letter_code
_entity_poly.pdbx_strand_id
1 'polypeptide(L)'
;MNILICNVGSSDLDAGIPAMPAGSTRLSERERAQQVLAAYVRYREQITLPLMSKALGYVQQQPGELLLLVLVASNQADAEPPVGTAEHRHWSSDTCYTAQVVQQRLTEQVVGQAWPPVPLERVVIWEIRDADGDGRNPTDYDGVRRFFERELAELRARYPAATAFLEVTRGTKGADMR
;
A
#
# COMPACT_ATOMS: atom_id res chain seq x y z
N MET A 1 -17.63 -11.25 -9.68
CA MET A 1 -16.60 -11.57 -8.67
C MET A 1 -15.44 -10.67 -9.00
N ASN A 2 -15.08 -9.79 -8.08
CA ASN A 2 -14.21 -8.66 -8.37
C ASN A 2 -12.95 -8.75 -7.51
N ILE A 3 -11.81 -8.41 -8.10
CA ILE A 3 -10.54 -8.25 -7.41
C ILE A 3 -10.09 -6.81 -7.61
N LEU A 4 -9.68 -6.14 -6.54
CA LEU A 4 -9.10 -4.81 -6.60
C LEU A 4 -7.61 -4.90 -6.27
N ILE A 5 -6.75 -4.36 -7.12
CA ILE A 5 -5.31 -4.28 -6.91
C ILE A 5 -4.94 -2.80 -6.79
N CYS A 6 -4.35 -2.42 -5.66
CA CYS A 6 -3.99 -1.03 -5.36
C CYS A 6 -2.51 -0.92 -5.01
N ASN A 7 -1.84 0.08 -5.57
CA ASN A 7 -0.52 0.47 -5.10
C ASN A 7 -0.67 1.28 -3.82
N VAL A 8 0.13 0.96 -2.81
CA VAL A 8 0.17 1.71 -1.55
C VAL A 8 1.19 2.85 -1.70
N GLY A 9 0.72 4.08 -1.47
CA GLY A 9 1.55 5.28 -1.50
C GLY A 9 1.45 6.10 -0.21
N SER A 10 2.42 6.99 0.02
CA SER A 10 2.49 7.84 1.22
C SER A 10 1.28 8.76 1.40
N SER A 11 0.63 9.12 0.29
CA SER A 11 -0.55 10.00 0.29
C SER A 11 -1.76 9.42 1.00
N ASP A 12 -1.83 8.10 1.21
CA ASP A 12 -2.93 7.49 1.97
C ASP A 12 -2.89 7.83 3.47
N LEU A 13 -1.72 8.22 3.99
CA LEU A 13 -1.53 8.66 5.38
C LEU A 13 -1.34 10.18 5.53
N ASP A 14 -1.04 10.91 4.45
CA ASP A 14 -0.72 12.35 4.48
C ASP A 14 -1.92 13.24 4.80
N ALA A 15 -3.12 12.81 4.42
CA ALA A 15 -4.34 13.59 4.60
C ALA A 15 -5.02 13.28 5.95
N GLY A 16 -4.53 13.89 7.03
CA GLY A 16 -5.28 14.00 8.28
C GLY A 16 -4.51 13.70 9.56
N ILE A 17 -3.36 13.03 9.48
CA ILE A 17 -2.51 12.78 10.64
C ILE A 17 -1.71 14.06 10.92
N PRO A 18 -1.84 14.71 12.09
CA PRO A 18 -1.08 15.90 12.43
C PRO A 18 0.39 15.68 12.17
N ALA A 19 1.07 16.69 11.62
CA ALA A 19 2.53 16.69 11.61
C ALA A 19 3.01 16.36 13.02
N MET A 20 3.80 15.29 13.14
CA MET A 20 4.47 14.95 14.39
C MET A 20 5.18 16.21 14.93
N PRO A 21 5.28 16.36 16.27
CA PRO A 21 5.61 17.63 16.92
C PRO A 21 6.68 18.42 16.19
N ALA A 22 6.39 19.68 15.88
CA ALA A 22 7.31 20.60 15.21
C ALA A 22 8.63 20.66 15.99
N GLY A 23 9.69 20.09 15.44
CA GLY A 23 10.98 19.90 16.11
C GLY A 23 11.52 18.47 16.03
N SER A 24 10.67 17.49 15.70
CA SER A 24 11.13 16.18 15.24
C SER A 24 11.65 16.32 13.81
N THR A 25 12.85 15.79 13.56
CA THR A 25 13.37 15.59 12.20
C THR A 25 12.28 14.98 11.33
N ARG A 26 12.15 15.46 10.08
CA ARG A 26 11.15 15.03 9.10
C ARG A 26 11.19 13.50 8.99
N LEU A 27 10.30 12.81 9.71
CA LEU A 27 10.27 11.34 9.74
C LEU A 27 10.13 10.83 8.31
N SER A 28 10.84 9.76 8.00
CA SER A 28 10.66 9.05 6.75
C SER A 28 9.27 8.40 6.65
N GLU A 29 8.88 7.96 5.45
CA GLU A 29 7.59 7.29 5.25
C GLU A 29 7.48 6.04 6.14
N ARG A 30 8.53 5.22 6.12
CA ARG A 30 8.62 4.00 6.91
C ARG A 30 8.46 4.28 8.41
N GLU A 31 9.22 5.23 8.95
CA GLU A 31 9.16 5.59 10.38
C GLU A 31 7.80 6.17 10.77
N ARG A 32 7.25 7.04 9.92
CA ARG A 32 5.93 7.64 10.14
C ARG A 32 4.86 6.56 10.19
N ALA A 33 4.83 5.65 9.22
CA ALA A 33 3.87 4.56 9.17
C ALA A 33 4.02 3.61 10.36
N GLN A 34 5.25 3.30 10.79
CA GLN A 34 5.49 2.51 12.01
C GLN A 34 4.91 3.18 13.26
N GLN A 35 5.11 4.49 13.43
CA GLN A 35 4.55 5.22 14.56
C GLN A 35 3.01 5.27 14.52
N VAL A 36 2.43 5.48 13.34
CA VAL A 36 0.97 5.46 13.16
C VAL A 36 0.44 4.07 13.48
N LEU A 37 1.09 3.00 13.02
CA LEU A 37 0.69 1.62 13.32
C LEU A 37 0.76 1.32 14.83
N ALA A 38 1.85 1.71 15.48
CA ALA A 38 2.04 1.52 16.92
C ALA A 38 0.99 2.30 17.78
N ALA A 39 0.51 3.43 17.27
CA ALA A 39 -0.50 4.27 17.93
C ALA A 39 -1.83 4.29 17.13
N TYR A 40 -2.15 3.20 16.43
CA TYR A 40 -3.24 3.19 15.45
C TYR A 40 -4.59 3.66 16.03
N VAL A 41 -4.95 3.20 17.23
CA VAL A 41 -6.21 3.60 17.90
C VAL A 41 -6.33 5.12 18.06
N ARG A 42 -5.21 5.82 18.27
CA ARG A 42 -5.18 7.29 18.42
C ARG A 42 -5.44 8.00 17.09
N TYR A 43 -4.99 7.41 15.97
CA TYR A 43 -4.98 8.06 14.67
C TYR A 43 -6.07 7.57 13.71
N ARG A 44 -6.72 6.43 13.97
CA ARG A 44 -7.64 5.76 13.03
C ARG A 44 -8.75 6.63 12.44
N GLU A 45 -9.28 7.58 13.21
CA GLU A 45 -10.34 8.50 12.75
C GLU A 45 -9.83 9.57 11.77
N GLN A 46 -8.51 9.82 11.79
CA GLN A 46 -7.84 10.79 10.93
C GLN A 46 -7.31 10.15 9.63
N ILE A 47 -7.32 8.81 9.53
CA ILE A 47 -6.85 8.09 8.34
C ILE A 47 -7.98 8.06 7.30
N THR A 48 -7.76 8.75 6.18
CA THR A 48 -8.80 9.00 5.16
C THR A 48 -8.66 8.19 3.87
N LEU A 49 -7.52 7.52 3.64
CA LEU A 49 -7.26 6.63 2.48
C LEU A 49 -7.67 7.21 1.10
N PRO A 50 -7.37 8.47 0.76
CA PRO A 50 -7.96 9.16 -0.38
C PRO A 50 -7.78 8.48 -1.74
N LEU A 51 -6.71 7.70 -1.95
CA LEU A 51 -6.46 7.00 -3.22
C LEU A 51 -7.36 5.76 -3.29
N MET A 52 -7.29 4.93 -2.26
CA MET A 52 -8.01 3.66 -2.22
C MET A 52 -9.53 3.79 -2.06
N SER A 53 -9.99 4.82 -1.35
CA SER A 53 -11.40 5.12 -1.14
C SER A 53 -12.23 5.14 -2.43
N LYS A 54 -11.67 5.78 -3.47
CA LYS A 54 -12.35 5.95 -4.76
C LYS A 54 -12.41 4.65 -5.54
N ALA A 55 -11.29 3.92 -5.59
CA ALA A 55 -11.21 2.64 -6.27
C ALA A 55 -12.12 1.60 -5.61
N LEU A 56 -12.09 1.52 -4.28
CA LEU A 56 -12.94 0.61 -3.52
C LEU A 56 -14.43 0.94 -3.70
N GLY A 57 -14.81 2.22 -3.58
CA GLY A 57 -16.17 2.66 -3.82
C GLY A 57 -16.66 2.33 -5.23
N TYR A 58 -15.81 2.51 -6.26
CA TYR A 58 -16.14 2.13 -7.63
C TYR A 58 -16.33 0.61 -7.80
N VAL A 59 -15.42 -0.21 -7.27
CA VAL A 59 -15.49 -1.68 -7.40
C VAL A 59 -16.71 -2.25 -6.68
N GLN A 60 -17.08 -1.70 -5.53
CA GLN A 60 -18.28 -2.11 -4.79
C GLN A 60 -19.59 -1.74 -5.50
N GLN A 61 -19.56 -0.80 -6.44
CA GLN A 61 -20.70 -0.48 -7.30
C GLN A 61 -20.80 -1.40 -8.53
N GLN A 62 -19.77 -2.21 -8.82
CA GLN A 62 -19.79 -3.14 -9.94
C GLN A 62 -20.58 -4.41 -9.61
N PRO A 63 -21.19 -5.07 -10.60
CA PRO A 63 -21.83 -6.37 -10.39
C PRO A 63 -20.87 -7.41 -9.80
N GLY A 64 -21.33 -8.10 -8.77
CA GLY A 64 -20.60 -9.17 -8.10
C GLY A 64 -19.81 -8.71 -6.87
N GLU A 65 -19.50 -9.69 -6.02
CA GLU A 65 -18.83 -9.46 -4.75
C GLU A 65 -17.33 -9.14 -4.92
N LEU A 66 -16.81 -8.26 -4.06
CA LEU A 66 -15.37 -8.08 -3.86
C LEU A 66 -14.81 -9.32 -3.15
N LEU A 67 -14.08 -10.15 -3.92
CA LEU A 67 -13.44 -11.36 -3.43
C LEU A 67 -12.12 -11.08 -2.72
N LEU A 68 -11.32 -10.16 -3.28
CA LEU A 68 -9.96 -9.90 -2.85
C LEU A 68 -9.58 -8.45 -3.12
N LEU A 69 -8.91 -7.84 -2.15
CA LEU A 69 -8.25 -6.55 -2.24
C LEU A 69 -6.77 -6.80 -2.01
N VAL A 70 -5.96 -6.46 -3.01
CA VAL A 70 -4.51 -6.61 -3.00
C VAL A 70 -3.88 -5.24 -2.79
N LEU A 71 -3.08 -5.11 -1.73
CA LEU A 71 -2.27 -3.94 -1.41
C LEU A 71 -0.83 -4.21 -1.86
N VAL A 72 -0.37 -3.54 -2.90
CA VAL A 72 1.00 -3.68 -3.38
C VAL A 72 1.89 -2.66 -2.69
N ALA A 73 2.92 -3.13 -2.00
CA ALA A 73 3.81 -2.32 -1.18
C ALA A 73 5.27 -2.66 -1.46
N SER A 74 6.17 -1.69 -1.26
CA SER A 74 7.60 -1.98 -1.26
C SER A 74 8.06 -2.37 0.14
N ASN A 75 9.00 -3.31 0.20
CA ASN A 75 9.66 -3.70 1.44
C ASN A 75 11.09 -4.15 1.11
N GLN A 76 12.06 -3.26 1.26
CA GLN A 76 13.47 -3.65 1.25
C GLN A 76 13.71 -4.40 2.56
N ALA A 77 14.10 -5.68 2.46
CA ALA A 77 14.00 -6.69 3.53
C ALA A 77 14.83 -6.42 4.81
N ASP A 78 15.45 -5.26 4.92
CA ASP A 78 16.30 -4.88 6.04
C ASP A 78 15.45 -4.37 7.22
N ALA A 79 15.59 -5.03 8.37
CA ALA A 79 14.98 -4.58 9.62
C ALA A 79 15.62 -3.28 10.14
N GLU A 80 16.88 -3.03 9.78
CA GLU A 80 17.66 -1.85 10.15
C GLU A 80 17.95 -0.98 8.93
N PRO A 81 18.12 0.35 9.09
CA PRO A 81 18.46 1.22 7.98
C PRO A 81 19.85 0.84 7.41
N PRO A 82 19.97 0.65 6.09
CA PRO A 82 21.27 0.35 5.49
C PRO A 82 22.23 1.53 5.61
N VAL A 83 23.53 1.24 5.67
CA VAL A 83 24.60 2.24 5.90
C VAL A 83 24.81 3.17 4.70
N GLY A 84 24.40 2.76 3.49
CA GLY A 84 24.53 3.53 2.26
C GLY A 84 23.43 4.59 2.09
N THR A 85 23.77 5.78 1.58
CA THR A 85 22.83 6.91 1.51
C THR A 85 21.70 6.72 0.50
N ALA A 86 21.97 6.02 -0.61
CA ALA A 86 20.96 5.71 -1.63
C ALA A 86 20.02 4.62 -1.15
N GLU A 87 20.57 3.54 -0.61
CA GLU A 87 19.85 2.41 -0.01
C GLU A 87 18.98 2.90 1.14
N HIS A 88 19.53 3.76 2.02
CA HIS A 88 18.78 4.35 3.12
C HIS A 88 17.60 5.16 2.61
N ARG A 89 17.78 5.96 1.55
CA ARG A 89 16.68 6.74 0.96
C ARG A 89 15.55 5.82 0.50
N HIS A 90 15.89 4.73 -0.19
CA HIS A 90 14.90 3.77 -0.66
C HIS A 90 14.20 3.05 0.49
N TRP A 91 14.96 2.55 1.46
CA TRP A 91 14.43 1.90 2.66
C TRP A 91 13.49 2.83 3.44
N SER A 92 13.88 4.09 3.60
CA SER A 92 13.09 5.11 4.29
C SER A 92 11.77 5.45 3.58
N SER A 93 11.68 5.17 2.27
CA SER A 93 10.49 5.39 1.46
C SER A 93 9.57 4.16 1.35
N ASP A 94 9.90 3.05 2.01
CA ASP A 94 9.10 1.83 1.94
C ASP A 94 7.68 2.00 2.46
N THR A 95 6.74 1.33 1.78
CA THR A 95 5.32 1.43 2.07
C THR A 95 4.75 0.18 2.76
N CYS A 96 5.56 -0.79 3.17
CA CYS A 96 5.10 -2.01 3.84
C CYS A 96 4.30 -1.74 5.12
N TYR A 97 4.77 -0.84 5.98
CA TYR A 97 4.04 -0.44 7.18
C TYR A 97 2.81 0.41 6.84
N THR A 98 2.89 1.22 5.78
CA THR A 98 1.73 1.95 5.27
C THR A 98 0.63 0.98 4.84
N ALA A 99 0.99 -0.09 4.16
CA ALA A 99 0.06 -1.14 3.75
C ALA A 99 -0.60 -1.85 4.94
N GLN A 100 0.14 -2.05 6.04
CA GLN A 100 -0.42 -2.62 7.27
C GLN A 100 -1.42 -1.67 7.94
N VAL A 101 -1.09 -0.38 8.04
CA VAL A 101 -2.02 0.64 8.55
C VAL A 101 -3.28 0.70 7.70
N VAL A 102 -3.11 0.67 6.38
CA VAL A 102 -4.18 0.68 5.40
C VAL A 102 -5.06 -0.57 5.50
N GLN A 103 -4.47 -1.76 5.61
CA GLN A 103 -5.18 -3.02 5.82
C GLN A 103 -6.05 -2.94 7.08
N GLN A 104 -5.46 -2.53 8.21
CA GLN A 104 -6.20 -2.38 9.47
C GLN A 104 -7.38 -1.42 9.29
N ARG A 105 -7.14 -0.28 8.63
CA ARG A 105 -8.16 0.74 8.38
C ARG A 105 -9.31 0.26 7.48
N LEU A 106 -9.01 -0.58 6.48
CA LEU A 106 -10.01 -1.17 5.58
C LEU A 106 -10.92 -2.18 6.28
N THR A 107 -10.42 -2.85 7.30
CA THR A 107 -11.14 -3.94 7.99
C THR A 107 -12.05 -3.45 9.12
N GLU A 108 -11.92 -2.18 9.49
CA GLU A 108 -12.70 -1.57 10.57
C GLU A 108 -13.84 -0.72 10.02
N GLN A 109 -14.97 -0.72 10.74
CA GLN A 109 -16.01 0.26 10.54
C GLN A 109 -15.66 1.52 11.33
N VAL A 110 -15.45 2.64 10.63
CA VAL A 110 -15.23 3.96 11.25
C VAL A 110 -16.36 4.90 10.85
N VAL A 111 -16.73 5.81 11.75
CA VAL A 111 -17.77 6.81 11.53
C VAL A 111 -17.37 7.70 10.34
N GLY A 112 -18.30 7.92 9.40
CA GLY A 112 -18.08 8.75 8.22
C GLY A 112 -17.36 8.07 7.05
N GLN A 113 -17.02 6.78 7.17
CA GLN A 113 -16.46 5.99 6.08
C GLN A 113 -17.51 5.72 4.98
N ALA A 114 -17.15 5.93 3.72
CA ALA A 114 -18.08 5.82 2.59
C ALA A 114 -18.20 4.39 2.02
N TRP A 115 -17.46 3.42 2.55
CA TRP A 115 -17.49 2.01 2.16
C TRP A 115 -17.61 1.13 3.39
N PRO A 116 -18.30 -0.02 3.31
CA PRO A 116 -18.32 -0.99 4.38
C PRO A 116 -16.92 -1.57 4.62
N PRO A 117 -16.64 -2.10 5.83
CA PRO A 117 -15.41 -2.80 6.12
C PRO A 117 -15.24 -4.01 5.20
N VAL A 118 -14.00 -4.24 4.77
CA VAL A 118 -13.62 -5.43 4.02
C VAL A 118 -13.19 -6.51 5.01
N PRO A 119 -13.69 -7.76 4.93
CA PRO A 119 -13.21 -8.84 5.79
C PRO A 119 -11.68 -9.01 5.65
N LEU A 120 -10.99 -9.19 6.78
CA LEU A 120 -9.52 -9.24 6.83
C LEU A 120 -8.95 -10.33 5.90
N GLU A 121 -9.60 -11.48 5.83
CA GLU A 121 -9.22 -12.60 4.97
C GLU A 121 -9.29 -12.28 3.46
N ARG A 122 -9.91 -11.15 3.09
CA ARG A 122 -10.00 -10.65 1.72
C ARG A 122 -9.03 -9.52 1.44
N VAL A 123 -8.21 -9.08 2.40
CA VAL A 123 -7.20 -8.05 2.20
C VAL A 123 -5.82 -8.69 2.32
N VAL A 124 -5.07 -8.74 1.21
CA VAL A 124 -3.71 -9.29 1.17
C VAL A 124 -2.71 -8.20 0.83
N ILE A 125 -1.51 -8.29 1.43
CA ILE A 125 -0.40 -7.40 1.11
C ILE A 125 0.58 -8.17 0.22
N TRP A 126 0.88 -7.57 -0.92
CA TRP A 126 1.87 -8.01 -1.88
C TRP A 126 3.10 -7.14 -1.74
N GLU A 127 4.15 -7.69 -1.15
CA GLU A 127 5.43 -7.01 -1.05
C GLU A 127 6.24 -7.25 -2.33
N ILE A 128 6.68 -6.18 -2.99
CA ILE A 128 7.47 -6.29 -4.23
C ILE A 128 8.80 -6.98 -3.92
N ARG A 129 8.95 -8.19 -4.45
CA ARG A 129 10.09 -9.08 -4.23
C ARG A 129 10.54 -9.74 -5.52
N ASP A 130 11.82 -10.08 -5.60
CA ASP A 130 12.32 -10.87 -6.72
C ASP A 130 12.05 -12.38 -6.58
N ALA A 131 12.67 -13.18 -7.45
CA ALA A 131 12.46 -14.62 -7.50
C ALA A 131 13.00 -15.35 -6.27
N ASP A 132 13.99 -14.77 -5.58
CA ASP A 132 14.60 -15.35 -4.38
C ASP A 132 13.85 -14.90 -3.11
N GLY A 133 12.88 -14.00 -3.27
CA GLY A 133 12.03 -13.48 -2.18
C GLY A 133 12.58 -12.21 -1.53
N ASP A 134 13.66 -11.65 -2.08
CA ASP A 134 14.31 -10.45 -1.59
C ASP A 134 13.57 -9.18 -2.04
N GLY A 135 13.51 -8.21 -1.14
CA GLY A 135 12.85 -6.92 -1.37
C GLY A 135 13.44 -6.16 -2.55
N ARG A 136 12.59 -5.63 -3.43
CA ARG A 136 13.04 -4.86 -4.60
C ARG A 136 12.84 -3.36 -4.43
N ASN A 137 13.81 -2.61 -4.94
CA ASN A 137 13.69 -1.17 -5.12
C ASN A 137 12.56 -0.87 -6.13
N PRO A 138 11.54 -0.07 -5.78
CA PRO A 138 10.45 0.27 -6.71
C PRO A 138 10.88 1.03 -7.97
N THR A 139 12.11 1.57 -7.98
CA THR A 139 12.70 2.22 -9.16
C THR A 139 13.35 1.23 -10.14
N ASP A 140 13.51 -0.04 -9.75
CA ASP A 140 13.87 -1.14 -10.64
C ASP A 140 12.62 -1.62 -11.39
N TYR A 141 12.28 -0.91 -12.47
CA TYR A 141 11.09 -1.18 -13.27
C TYR A 141 11.06 -2.60 -13.85
N ASP A 142 12.21 -3.20 -14.18
CA ASP A 142 12.28 -4.57 -14.68
C ASP A 142 11.99 -5.58 -13.58
N GLY A 143 12.54 -5.37 -12.38
CA GLY A 143 12.21 -6.17 -11.20
C GLY A 143 10.73 -6.10 -10.83
N VAL A 144 10.17 -4.88 -10.78
CA VAL A 144 8.74 -4.66 -10.52
C VAL A 144 7.86 -5.30 -11.60
N ARG A 145 8.24 -5.20 -12.88
CA ARG A 145 7.52 -5.86 -13.97
C ARG A 145 7.49 -7.38 -13.79
N ARG A 146 8.65 -8.01 -13.54
CA ARG A 146 8.75 -9.46 -13.34
C ARG A 146 7.96 -9.93 -12.13
N PHE A 147 7.96 -9.14 -11.06
CA PHE A 147 7.10 -9.37 -9.89
C PHE A 147 5.62 -9.44 -10.32
N PHE A 148 5.10 -8.40 -11.00
CA PHE A 148 3.71 -8.40 -11.46
C PHE A 148 3.41 -9.51 -12.47
N GLU A 149 4.31 -9.84 -13.39
CA GLU A 149 4.13 -10.94 -14.34
C GLU A 149 3.88 -12.28 -13.62
N ARG A 150 4.60 -12.54 -12.52
CA ARG A 150 4.39 -13.73 -11.69
C ARG A 150 3.09 -13.65 -10.88
N GLU A 151 2.94 -12.61 -10.05
CA GLU A 151 1.81 -12.52 -9.12
C GLU A 151 0.46 -12.44 -9.85
N LEU A 152 0.39 -11.72 -10.99
CA LEU A 152 -0.84 -11.63 -11.78
C LEU A 152 -1.16 -12.95 -12.47
N ALA A 153 -0.16 -13.72 -12.92
CA ALA A 153 -0.38 -15.04 -13.50
C ALA A 153 -0.95 -16.02 -12.45
N GLU A 154 -0.40 -16.02 -11.24
CA GLU A 154 -0.90 -16.84 -10.13
C GLU A 154 -2.30 -16.42 -9.70
N LEU A 155 -2.55 -15.11 -9.59
CA LEU A 155 -3.87 -14.57 -9.27
C LEU A 155 -4.91 -14.97 -10.32
N ARG A 156 -4.56 -14.89 -11.61
CA ARG A 156 -5.42 -15.28 -12.72
C ARG A 156 -5.73 -16.78 -12.70
N ALA A 157 -4.75 -17.61 -12.40
CA ALA A 157 -4.92 -19.06 -12.28
C ALA A 157 -5.85 -19.41 -11.10
N ARG A 158 -5.72 -18.70 -9.97
CA ARG A 158 -6.55 -18.91 -8.77
C ARG A 158 -7.98 -18.40 -8.92
N TYR A 159 -8.18 -17.31 -9.67
CA TYR A 159 -9.50 -16.68 -9.86
C TYR A 159 -9.82 -16.47 -11.36
N PRO A 160 -9.99 -17.54 -12.16
CA PRO A 160 -10.12 -17.47 -13.62
C PRO A 160 -11.42 -16.82 -14.11
N ALA A 161 -12.42 -16.64 -13.24
CA ALA A 161 -13.68 -15.98 -13.57
C ALA A 161 -13.82 -14.58 -12.94
N ALA A 162 -12.82 -14.10 -12.20
CA ALA A 162 -12.88 -12.79 -11.57
C ALA A 162 -12.49 -11.67 -12.54
N THR A 163 -13.12 -10.51 -12.36
CA THR A 163 -12.73 -9.25 -13.00
C THR A 163 -11.73 -8.53 -12.10
N ALA A 164 -10.54 -8.25 -12.62
CA ALA A 164 -9.53 -7.48 -11.90
C ALA A 164 -9.63 -5.99 -12.24
N PHE A 165 -9.67 -5.16 -11.21
CA PHE A 165 -9.60 -3.71 -11.29
C PHE A 165 -8.25 -3.26 -10.76
N LEU A 166 -7.56 -2.41 -11.51
CA LEU A 166 -6.27 -1.86 -11.13
C LEU A 166 -6.45 -0.39 -10.79
N GLU A 167 -6.10 -0.03 -9.56
CA GLU A 167 -5.92 1.34 -9.15
C GLU A 167 -4.55 1.80 -9.64
N VAL A 168 -4.55 2.78 -10.54
CA VAL A 168 -3.34 3.35 -11.13
C VAL A 168 -3.34 4.84 -10.83
N THR A 169 -3.04 5.20 -9.59
CA THR A 169 -2.58 6.56 -9.28
C THR A 169 -1.10 6.68 -9.61
N ARG A 170 -0.66 7.88 -10.00
CA ARG A 170 0.73 8.13 -10.42
C ARG A 170 1.69 7.71 -9.30
N GLY A 171 2.27 6.52 -9.41
CA GLY A 171 3.46 6.14 -8.68
C GLY A 171 4.59 7.13 -8.97
N THR A 172 5.53 7.23 -8.04
CA THR A 172 6.72 8.10 -8.04
C THR A 172 7.11 8.54 -9.45
N LYS A 173 6.97 9.84 -9.75
CA LYS A 173 7.58 10.41 -10.96
C LYS A 173 9.07 10.04 -10.93
N GLY A 174 9.51 9.19 -11.86
CA GLY A 174 10.92 9.16 -12.23
C GLY A 174 11.34 10.59 -12.51
N ALA A 175 12.43 11.02 -11.86
CA ALA A 175 13.15 12.27 -12.03
C ALA A 175 12.55 13.24 -13.08
N ASP A 176 11.90 14.31 -12.61
CA ASP A 176 11.83 15.55 -13.39
C ASP A 176 13.29 16.01 -13.53
N MET A 177 13.95 15.65 -14.64
CA MET A 177 15.14 16.35 -15.10
C MET A 177 14.68 17.72 -15.61
N ARG A 178 14.81 18.72 -14.76
CA ARG A 178 15.00 20.12 -15.17
C ARG A 178 16.25 20.65 -14.49
#